data_AF-A0A1X7TIK6-F1
#
_entry.id   AF-A0A1X7TIK6-F1
#
_cell.length_a   1.000
_cell.length_b   1.000
_cell.length_c   1.000
_cell.angle_alpha   90.00
_cell.angle_beta   90.00
_cell.angle_gamma   90.00
#
_symmetry.space_group_name_H-M   'P 1'
#
loop_
_entity.id
_entity.type
_entity.pdbx_description
1 polymer ?
#
loop_
_entity_poly.entity_id
_entity_poly.type
_entity_poly.pdbx_seq_one_letter_code
_entity_poly.pdbx_strand_id
1 'polypeptide(L)'
;MFNNALLRLAHVPHWESVKGPVVPASVQWPVERDAHAITSIISDSPTLVMIGGVNQKDQLVNDSWLLDTNQYQWSKIVLPESVTGRRSHSLSSIMMSPDCVWLVVVGGAGATEVRDVGRGVKKAF
;
A
#
# COMPACT_ATOMS: atom_id res chain seq x y z
N MET A 1 -17.86 -0.56 1.34
CA MET A 1 -17.81 -0.85 -0.12
C MET A 1 -16.54 -0.19 -0.63
N PHE A 2 -15.57 -0.98 -1.09
CA PHE A 2 -14.31 -0.45 -1.60
C PHE A 2 -14.54 0.14 -2.99
N ASN A 3 -14.32 1.44 -3.14
CA ASN A 3 -14.35 2.10 -4.44
C ASN A 3 -12.90 2.33 -4.89
N ASN A 4 -12.27 1.31 -5.45
CA ASN A 4 -11.03 1.52 -6.21
C ASN A 4 -11.44 2.12 -7.56
N ALA A 5 -11.12 3.39 -7.77
CA ALA A 5 -11.33 4.07 -9.04
C ALA A 5 -10.02 4.13 -9.80
N LEU A 6 -10.01 3.66 -11.04
CA LEU A 6 -8.91 3.84 -11.97
C LEU A 6 -9.31 4.91 -12.99
N LEU A 7 -8.43 5.88 -13.19
CA LEU A 7 -8.58 6.86 -14.25
C LEU A 7 -7.84 6.33 -15.47
N ARG A 8 -8.57 6.12 -16.57
CA ARG A 8 -7.96 5.89 -17.87
C ARG A 8 -7.88 7.22 -18.61
N LEU A 9 -6.66 7.68 -18.89
CA LEU A 9 -6.45 8.85 -19.74
C LEU A 9 -6.62 8.44 -21.21
N ALA A 10 -7.76 8.80 -21.80
CA ALA A 10 -8.00 8.78 -23.24
C ALA A 10 -8.25 10.22 -23.74
N HIS A 11 -8.57 10.41 -25.02
CA HIS A 11 -8.95 11.72 -25.59
C HIS A 11 -10.08 12.43 -24.79
N VAL A 12 -10.89 11.65 -24.06
CA VAL A 12 -11.80 12.11 -23.00
C VAL A 12 -11.49 11.31 -21.73
N PRO A 13 -11.25 11.97 -20.57
CA PRO A 13 -11.06 11.28 -19.30
C PRO A 13 -12.27 10.40 -18.96
N HIS A 14 -12.03 9.12 -18.66
CA HIS A 14 -13.06 8.18 -18.24
C HIS A 14 -12.71 7.57 -16.89
N TRP A 15 -13.65 7.67 -15.95
CA TRP A 15 -13.55 7.05 -14.64
C TRP A 15 -14.24 5.69 -14.66
N GLU A 16 -13.52 4.66 -14.24
CA GLU A 16 -14.11 3.35 -14.01
C GLU A 16 -13.80 2.84 -12.61
N SER A 17 -14.78 2.17 -12.01
CA SER A 17 -14.56 1.41 -10.80
C SER A 17 -14.02 0.05 -11.19
N VAL A 18 -12.85 -0.31 -10.65
CA VAL A 18 -12.30 -1.65 -10.78
C VAL A 18 -13.09 -2.55 -9.86
N LYS A 19 -14.05 -3.29 -10.43
CA LYS A 19 -14.84 -4.27 -9.69
C LYS A 19 -14.03 -5.54 -9.47
N GLY A 20 -14.31 -6.22 -8.37
CA GLY A 20 -13.78 -7.57 -8.10
C GLY A 20 -13.98 -8.52 -9.30
N PRO A 21 -13.09 -9.50 -9.49
CA PRO A 21 -13.33 -10.56 -10.46
C PRO A 21 -14.68 -11.21 -10.17
N VAL A 22 -15.45 -11.45 -11.23
CA VAL A 22 -16.82 -11.97 -11.12
C VAL A 22 -16.84 -13.39 -10.53
N VAL A 23 -15.71 -14.12 -10.56
CA VAL A 23 -15.35 -15.41 -9.90
C VAL A 23 -14.03 -15.91 -10.58
N PRO A 24 -13.17 -16.73 -9.94
CA PRO A 24 -13.40 -17.53 -8.75
C PRO A 24 -12.92 -16.90 -7.45
N ALA A 25 -13.50 -17.43 -6.37
CA ALA A 25 -13.41 -17.05 -4.96
C ALA A 25 -11.99 -17.03 -4.35
N SER A 26 -10.92 -17.08 -5.16
CA SER A 26 -9.52 -17.14 -4.72
C SER A 26 -8.77 -15.82 -4.80
N VAL A 27 -9.35 -14.76 -5.41
CA VAL A 27 -8.67 -13.46 -5.48
C VAL A 27 -8.81 -12.73 -4.15
N GLN A 28 -7.71 -12.66 -3.41
CA GLN A 28 -7.64 -12.02 -2.11
C GLN A 28 -7.51 -10.51 -2.28
N TRP A 29 -8.51 -9.76 -1.85
CA TRP A 29 -8.46 -8.30 -1.80
C TRP A 29 -7.78 -7.83 -0.53
N PRO A 30 -7.04 -6.71 -0.57
CA PRO A 30 -6.59 -6.05 0.64
C PRO A 30 -7.79 -5.63 1.50
N VAL A 31 -7.63 -5.71 2.82
CA VAL A 31 -8.65 -5.22 3.76
C VAL A 31 -8.87 -3.71 3.63
N GLU A 32 -10.04 -3.25 4.08
CA GLU A 32 -10.46 -1.85 4.00
C GLU A 32 -9.57 -1.03 4.90
N ARG A 33 -9.08 0.10 4.38
CA ARG A 33 -8.06 0.89 5.05
C ARG A 33 -8.05 2.35 4.64
N ASP A 34 -7.58 3.18 5.57
CA ASP A 34 -7.25 4.59 5.35
C ASP A 34 -5.76 4.85 5.63
N ALA A 35 -5.25 6.02 5.23
CA ALA A 35 -3.90 6.50 5.47
C ALA A 35 -2.78 5.52 5.01
N HIS A 36 -3.09 4.68 4.02
CA HIS A 36 -2.13 3.85 3.30
C HIS A 36 -1.39 4.70 2.26
N ALA A 37 -0.25 4.20 1.77
CA ALA A 37 0.44 4.81 0.65
C ALA A 37 0.46 3.85 -0.54
N ILE A 38 0.38 4.42 -1.75
CA ILE A 38 0.45 3.67 -3.00
C ILE A 38 1.43 4.35 -3.97
N THR A 39 2.16 3.56 -4.74
CA THR A 39 3.02 4.06 -5.82
C THR A 39 2.96 3.13 -7.02
N SER A 40 3.31 3.61 -8.21
CA SER A 40 3.31 2.82 -9.44
C SER A 40 4.73 2.49 -9.88
N ILE A 41 5.02 1.20 -10.05
CA ILE A 41 6.21 0.75 -10.76
C ILE A 41 5.87 0.76 -12.25
N ILE A 42 6.40 1.77 -12.96
CA ILE A 42 6.17 1.93 -14.39
C ILE A 42 7.12 1.00 -15.15
N SER A 43 6.53 0.01 -15.81
CA SER A 43 7.17 -0.87 -16.77
C SER A 43 6.19 -1.10 -17.94
N ASP A 44 6.47 -2.05 -18.83
CA ASP A 44 5.52 -2.47 -19.87
C ASP A 44 4.18 -2.96 -19.28
N SER A 45 4.19 -3.43 -18.04
CA SER A 45 3.02 -3.78 -17.25
C SER A 45 3.04 -3.01 -15.93
N PRO A 46 2.41 -1.81 -15.86
CA PRO A 46 2.37 -1.03 -14.64
C PRO A 46 1.83 -1.86 -13.47
N THR A 47 2.49 -1.75 -12.32
CA THR A 47 2.06 -2.43 -11.10
C THR A 47 1.96 -1.42 -9.98
N LEU A 48 0.85 -1.41 -9.25
CA LEU A 48 0.74 -0.55 -8.07
C LEU A 48 1.23 -1.29 -6.83
N VAL A 49 2.04 -0.63 -6.00
CA VAL A 49 2.46 -1.15 -4.69
C VAL A 49 1.73 -0.38 -3.62
N MET A 50 0.97 -1.05 -2.77
CA MET A 50 0.29 -0.48 -1.62
C MET A 50 0.91 -0.99 -0.31
N ILE A 51 1.18 -0.09 0.62
CA ILE A 51 1.80 -0.39 1.92
C ILE A 51 0.98 0.22 3.05
N GLY A 52 0.77 -0.56 4.11
CA GLY A 52 0.34 -0.06 5.41
C GLY A 52 -1.08 0.50 5.44
N GLY A 53 -1.25 1.51 6.30
CA GLY A 53 -2.54 2.14 6.61
C GLY A 53 -3.15 1.62 7.90
N VAL A 54 -4.39 2.03 8.15
CA VAL A 54 -5.20 1.55 9.29
C VAL A 54 -6.51 0.95 8.79
N ASN A 55 -6.98 -0.11 9.45
CA ASN A 55 -8.28 -0.69 9.14
C ASN A 55 -9.43 0.11 9.77
N GLN A 56 -10.67 -0.37 9.58
CA GLN A 56 -11.89 0.24 10.14
C GLN A 56 -11.92 0.37 11.68
N LYS A 57 -11.02 -0.32 12.40
CA LYS A 57 -10.86 -0.24 13.85
C LYS A 57 -9.68 0.65 14.26
N ASP A 58 -9.17 1.47 13.33
CA ASP A 58 -7.97 2.29 13.48
C ASP A 58 -6.68 1.51 13.85
N GLN A 59 -6.66 0.20 13.58
CA GLN A 59 -5.49 -0.65 13.83
C GLN A 59 -4.57 -0.63 12.62
N LEU A 60 -3.26 -0.53 12.86
CA LEU A 60 -2.24 -0.63 11.81
C LEU A 60 -2.40 -1.93 11.03
N VAL A 61 -2.38 -1.82 9.71
CA VAL A 61 -2.40 -2.97 8.81
C VAL A 61 -0.97 -3.23 8.35
N ASN A 62 -0.38 -4.29 8.89
CA ASN A 62 1.04 -4.61 8.65
C ASN A 62 1.18 -5.54 7.43
N ASP A 63 0.63 -5.13 6.29
CA ASP A 63 0.75 -5.89 5.03
C ASP A 63 1.13 -5.01 3.85
N SER A 64 1.40 -5.65 2.72
CA SER A 64 1.78 -5.00 1.47
C SER A 64 1.26 -5.79 0.30
N TRP A 65 0.91 -5.06 -0.76
CA TRP A 65 0.14 -5.60 -1.87
C TRP A 65 0.63 -5.05 -3.20
N LEU A 66 0.62 -5.90 -4.22
CA LEU A 66 0.77 -5.53 -5.62
C LEU A 66 -0.57 -5.62 -6.33
N LEU A 67 -0.91 -4.60 -7.13
CA LEU A 67 -1.98 -4.66 -8.12
C LEU A 67 -1.36 -4.75 -9.51
N ASP A 68 -1.55 -5.89 -10.17
CA ASP A 68 -1.34 -6.00 -11.61
C ASP A 68 -2.44 -5.20 -12.32
N THR A 69 -2.09 -4.13 -13.03
CA THR A 69 -3.10 -3.27 -13.69
C THR A 69 -3.61 -3.83 -15.02
N ASN A 70 -2.96 -4.86 -15.58
CA ASN A 70 -3.45 -5.56 -16.77
C ASN A 70 -4.54 -6.56 -16.40
N GLN A 71 -4.37 -7.25 -15.27
CA GLN A 71 -5.28 -8.29 -14.81
C GLN A 71 -6.26 -7.82 -13.73
N TYR A 72 -6.01 -6.65 -13.13
CA TYR A 72 -6.72 -6.14 -11.96
C TYR A 72 -6.72 -7.13 -10.78
N GLN A 73 -5.59 -7.84 -10.62
CA GLN A 73 -5.42 -8.84 -9.57
C GLN A 73 -4.47 -8.36 -8.50
N TRP A 74 -4.92 -8.51 -7.24
CA TRP A 74 -4.12 -8.22 -6.06
C TRP A 74 -3.33 -9.46 -5.64
N SER A 75 -2.05 -9.25 -5.30
CA SER A 75 -1.19 -10.27 -4.70
C SER A 75 -0.46 -9.70 -3.48
N LYS A 76 -0.30 -10.52 -2.44
CA LYS A 76 0.38 -10.11 -1.22
C LYS A 76 1.89 -10.21 -1.41
N ILE A 77 2.63 -9.22 -0.92
CA ILE A 77 4.10 -9.26 -0.84
C ILE A 77 4.55 -9.18 0.61
N VAL A 78 5.69 -9.77 0.89
CA VAL A 78 6.29 -9.78 2.22
C VAL A 78 7.33 -8.66 2.29
N LEU A 79 7.07 -7.68 3.14
CA LEU A 79 8.00 -6.62 3.50
C LEU A 79 8.20 -6.63 5.03
N PRO A 80 9.33 -6.10 5.54
CA PRO A 80 9.55 -6.01 6.98
C PRO A 80 8.45 -5.21 7.69
N GLU A 81 8.07 -5.61 8.91
CA GLU A 81 7.04 -4.91 9.69
C GLU A 81 7.42 -3.44 9.95
N SER A 82 8.71 -3.16 10.10
CA SER A 82 9.22 -1.79 10.21
C SER A 82 8.88 -0.93 9.00
N VAL A 83 8.65 -1.52 7.83
CA VAL A 83 8.20 -0.82 6.61
C VAL A 83 6.68 -0.75 6.56
N THR A 84 5.99 -1.87 6.81
CA THR A 84 4.55 -1.99 6.57
C THR A 84 3.67 -1.46 7.70
N GLY A 85 4.13 -1.55 8.94
CA GLY A 85 3.34 -1.21 10.13
C GLY A 85 3.30 0.28 10.42
N ARG A 86 2.79 1.05 9.46
CA ARG A 86 2.69 2.52 9.55
C ARG A 86 1.50 3.07 8.77
N ARG A 87 1.06 4.26 9.17
CA ARG A 87 0.00 5.07 8.54
C ARG A 87 0.48 6.49 8.25
N SER A 88 -0.21 7.18 7.34
CA SER A 88 0.05 8.59 6.98
C SER A 88 1.50 8.82 6.54
N HIS A 89 2.05 7.85 5.80
CA HIS A 89 3.40 7.90 5.25
C HIS A 89 3.36 8.23 3.75
N SER A 90 4.50 8.61 3.18
CA SER A 90 4.68 8.69 1.74
C SER A 90 5.40 7.46 1.21
N LEU A 91 5.07 7.09 -0.03
CA LEU A 91 5.70 6.01 -0.77
C LEU A 91 6.04 6.53 -2.19
N SER A 92 7.25 6.25 -2.65
CA SER A 92 7.69 6.58 -4.02
C SER A 92 8.54 5.45 -4.57
N SER A 93 8.36 5.13 -5.85
CA SER A 93 9.26 4.26 -6.59
C SER A 93 10.33 5.05 -7.34
N ILE A 94 11.57 4.56 -7.32
CA ILE A 94 12.66 5.10 -8.12
C ILE A 94 13.25 3.97 -8.96
N MET A 95 13.20 4.10 -10.28
CA MET A 95 13.85 3.16 -11.19
C MET A 95 15.35 3.44 -11.20
N MET A 96 16.15 2.48 -10.73
CA MET A 96 17.60 2.57 -10.71
C MET A 96 18.24 1.94 -11.95
N SER A 97 17.57 0.92 -12.52
CA SER A 97 17.92 0.25 -13.76
C SER A 97 16.69 -0.53 -14.28
N PRO A 98 16.73 -1.13 -15.49
CA PRO A 98 15.61 -1.93 -16.00
C PRO A 98 15.13 -3.04 -15.04
N ASP A 99 16.05 -3.63 -14.28
CA ASP A 99 15.77 -4.74 -13.38
C ASP A 99 15.80 -4.35 -11.89
N CYS A 100 15.91 -3.04 -11.58
CA CYS A 100 16.04 -2.58 -10.20
C CYS A 100 15.19 -1.34 -9.93
N VAL A 101 14.26 -1.48 -8.99
CA VAL A 101 13.40 -0.41 -8.50
C VAL A 101 13.57 -0.31 -6.99
N TRP A 102 13.73 0.91 -6.50
CA TRP A 102 13.73 1.21 -5.07
C TRP A 102 12.37 1.72 -4.65
N LEU A 103 11.86 1.20 -3.54
CA LEU A 103 10.70 1.75 -2.85
C LEU A 103 11.21 2.61 -1.69
N VAL A 104 10.94 3.91 -1.77
CA VAL A 104 11.31 4.88 -0.75
C VAL A 104 10.08 5.19 0.09
N VAL A 105 10.14 4.84 1.37
CA VAL A 105 9.09 5.08 2.37
C VAL A 105 9.57 6.14 3.35
N VAL A 106 8.83 7.23 3.50
CA VAL A 106 9.23 8.35 4.38
C VAL A 106 8.10 8.71 5.36
N GLY A 107 8.48 8.90 6.62
CA GLY A 107 7.60 9.36 7.67
C GLY A 107 6.49 8.37 8.03
N GLY A 108 5.37 8.93 8.48
CA GLY A 108 4.25 8.18 9.03
C GLY A 108 4.41 7.81 10.50
N ALA A 109 3.29 7.41 11.11
CA ALA A 109 3.23 6.89 12.46
C ALA A 109 3.13 5.36 12.39
N GLY A 110 4.08 4.66 13.03
CA GLY A 110 4.06 3.21 13.14
C GLY A 110 3.82 2.73 14.55
N ALA A 111 3.83 1.41 14.73
CA ALA A 111 3.96 0.83 16.06
C ALA A 111 5.29 1.34 16.62
N THR A 112 5.24 2.10 17.71
CA THR A 112 6.44 2.58 18.37
C THR A 112 7.26 1.37 18.80
N GLU A 113 8.38 1.10 18.12
CA GLU A 113 9.51 0.53 18.84
C GLU A 113 9.89 1.59 19.88
N VAL A 114 9.34 1.48 21.08
CA VAL A 114 9.90 2.17 22.23
C VAL A 114 11.25 1.49 22.46
N ARG A 115 12.28 1.95 21.75
CA ARG A 115 13.65 1.69 22.17
C ARG A 115 13.83 2.53 23.42
N ASP A 116 13.95 1.87 24.56
CA ASP A 116 14.40 2.52 25.77
C ASP A 116 15.83 3.02 25.49
N VAL A 117 15.95 4.29 25.11
CA VAL A 117 17.24 4.97 24.94
C VAL A 117 17.72 5.46 26.31
N GLY A 118 17.66 4.59 27.33
CA GLY A 118 18.22 4.81 28.67
C GLY A 118 17.74 6.07 29.41
N ARG A 119 16.60 6.66 29.02
CA ARG A 119 15.99 7.80 29.72
C ARG A 119 14.52 7.51 29.89
N GLY A 120 14.21 6.89 31.03
CA GLY A 120 12.89 6.34 31.37
C GLY A 120 11.73 7.25 30.96
N VAL A 121 10.80 6.65 30.22
CA VAL A 121 9.56 7.32 29.82
C VAL A 121 8.52 7.13 30.93
N LYS A 122 7.99 8.23 31.48
CA LYS A 122 6.78 8.22 32.29
C LYS A 122 5.59 7.91 31.38
N LYS A 123 4.80 6.90 31.75
CA LYS A 123 3.47 6.63 31.16
C LYS A 123 2.56 7.84 31.35
N ALA A 124 1.84 8.21 30.31
CA ALA A 124 0.61 9.00 30.46
C ALA A 124 -0.58 8.02 30.50
N PHE A 125 -1.55 8.37 31.35
CA PHE A 125 -2.80 7.65 31.59
C PHE A 125 -3.69 7.57 30.35
#